data_AF-A0A6G4ZUS9-F1
#
_entry.id   AF-A0A6G4ZUS9-F1
#
_cell.length_a   1.000
_cell.length_b   1.000
_cell.length_c   1.000
_cell.angle_alpha   90.00
_cell.angle_beta   90.00
_cell.angle_gamma   90.00
#
_symmetry.space_group_name_H-M   'P 1'
#
loop_
_entity.id
_entity.type
_entity.pdbx_description
1 polymer ?
#
loop_
_entity_poly.entity_id
_entity_poly.type
_entity_poly.pdbx_seq_one_letter_code
_entity_poly.pdbx_strand_id
1 'polypeptide(L)'
;KEITLLLKELQHEGWLNDAELASRFVERQKAKGYGPRMIALKLREKAGPMDIPIEESKDAARAFIEKKYRRDLPEKREKVIAALLRRGFSYDLIKTLLEDIT
;
A
#
# COMPACT_ATOMS: atom_id res chain seq x y z
N LYS A 1 -12.60 -22.69 24.59
CA LYS A 1 -11.27 -23.24 24.95
C LYS A 1 -10.70 -24.08 23.81
N GLU A 2 -11.51 -24.91 23.13
CA GLU A 2 -11.09 -25.72 21.98
C GLU A 2 -10.59 -24.90 20.77
N ILE A 3 -11.26 -23.81 20.40
CA ILE A 3 -10.85 -22.97 19.25
C ILE A 3 -9.42 -22.43 19.42
N THR A 4 -9.04 -22.03 20.63
CA THR A 4 -7.70 -21.48 20.91
C THR A 4 -6.62 -22.55 20.81
N LEU A 5 -6.93 -23.80 21.17
CA LEU A 5 -6.00 -24.92 21.03
C LEU A 5 -5.78 -25.25 19.55
N LEU A 6 -6.87 -25.32 18.78
CA LEU A 6 -6.81 -25.57 17.34
C LEU A 6 -6.04 -24.47 16.59
N LEU A 7 -6.22 -23.20 16.96
CA LEU A 7 -5.42 -22.10 16.38
C LEU A 7 -3.92 -22.26 16.65
N LYS A 8 -3.54 -22.72 17.85
CA LYS A 8 -2.13 -22.97 18.19
C LYS A 8 -1.56 -24.15 17.43
N GLU A 9 -2.33 -25.22 17.25
CA GLU A 9 -1.93 -26.39 16.46
C GLU A 9 -1.71 -26.01 14.99
N LEU A 10 -2.66 -25.29 14.38
CA LEU A 10 -2.54 -24.79 13.02
C LEU A 10 -1.36 -23.83 12.84
N GLN A 11 -1.06 -22.99 13.84
CA GLN A 11 0.10 -22.11 13.81
C GLN A 11 1.41 -22.89 13.95
N HIS A 12 1.45 -23.90 14.83
CA HIS A 12 2.61 -24.77 15.03
C HIS A 12 2.93 -25.61 13.78
N GLU A 13 1.91 -26.13 13.12
CA GLU A 13 2.04 -26.87 11.86
C GLU A 13 2.30 -25.98 10.64
N GLY A 14 2.33 -24.65 10.81
CA GLY A 14 2.64 -23.70 9.75
C GLY A 14 1.48 -23.37 8.80
N TRP A 15 0.25 -23.84 9.09
CA TRP A 15 -0.95 -23.49 8.33
C TRP A 15 -1.41 -22.05 8.57
N LEU A 16 -1.04 -21.45 9.71
CA LEU A 16 -1.30 -20.03 10.02
C LEU A 16 0.02 -19.27 10.22
N ASN A 17 0.22 -18.25 9.37
CA ASN A 17 1.37 -17.36 9.44
C ASN A 17 0.94 -15.92 9.15
N ASP A 18 0.67 -15.16 10.22
CA ASP A 18 0.17 -13.79 10.13
C ASP A 18 1.19 -12.85 9.48
N ALA A 19 2.49 -13.06 9.73
CA ALA A 19 3.55 -12.26 9.13
C ALA A 19 3.60 -12.46 7.60
N GLU A 20 3.53 -13.71 7.13
CA GLU A 20 3.50 -14.00 5.70
C GLU A 20 2.21 -13.49 5.04
N LEU A 21 1.06 -13.69 5.69
CA LEU A 21 -0.22 -13.17 5.21
C LEU A 21 -0.16 -11.64 5.03
N ALA A 22 0.46 -10.96 5.99
CA ALA A 22 0.60 -9.52 5.98
C ALA A 22 1.58 -9.01 4.92
N SER A 23 2.73 -9.66 4.72
CA SER A 23 3.64 -9.37 3.62
C SER A 23 2.94 -9.54 2.26
N ARG A 24 2.22 -10.65 2.07
CA ARG A 24 1.41 -10.88 0.84
C ARG A 24 0.30 -9.83 0.68
N PHE A 25 -0.25 -9.33 1.78
CA PHE A 25 -1.24 -8.26 1.75
C PHE A 25 -0.62 -6.94 1.27
N VAL A 26 0.56 -6.57 1.81
CA VAL A 26 1.31 -5.37 1.41
C VAL A 26 1.58 -5.38 -0.09
N GLU A 27 2.15 -6.47 -0.61
CA GLU A 27 2.47 -6.60 -2.05
C GLU A 27 1.22 -6.47 -2.93
N ARG A 28 0.11 -7.07 -2.51
CA ARG A 28 -1.17 -6.93 -3.21
C ARG A 28 -1.70 -5.50 -3.22
N GLN A 29 -1.50 -4.74 -2.14
CA GLN A 29 -1.91 -3.33 -2.12
C GLN A 29 -0.97 -2.45 -2.94
N LYS A 30 0.34 -2.73 -2.94
CA LYS A 30 1.31 -2.07 -3.83
C LYS A 30 0.94 -2.27 -5.30
N ALA A 31 0.61 -3.50 -5.71
CA ALA A 31 0.14 -3.79 -7.07
C ALA A 31 -1.15 -3.06 -7.45
N LYS A 32 -1.99 -2.70 -6.47
CA LYS A 32 -3.17 -1.85 -6.66
C LYS A 32 -2.85 -0.34 -6.67
N GLY A 33 -1.58 0.05 -6.54
CA GLY A 33 -1.09 1.42 -6.50
C GLY A 33 -1.32 2.14 -5.17
N TYR A 34 -1.38 1.44 -4.03
CA TYR A 34 -1.48 2.08 -2.71
C TYR A 34 -0.09 2.46 -2.21
N GLY A 35 0.01 3.65 -1.62
CA GLY A 35 1.20 4.11 -0.91
C GLY A 35 1.19 3.66 0.57
N PRO A 36 2.34 3.73 1.26
CA PRO A 36 2.54 3.08 2.54
C PRO A 36 1.55 3.44 3.62
N ARG A 37 1.17 4.72 3.73
CA ARG A 37 0.25 5.16 4.80
C ARG A 37 -1.12 4.48 4.68
N MET A 38 -1.60 4.32 3.45
CA MET A 38 -2.87 3.66 3.19
C MET A 38 -2.78 2.14 3.33
N ILE A 39 -1.64 1.56 2.96
CA ILE A 39 -1.40 0.13 3.19
C ILE A 39 -1.36 -0.17 4.70
N ALA A 40 -0.63 0.64 5.47
CA ALA A 40 -0.53 0.51 6.93
C ALA A 40 -1.90 0.65 7.60
N LEU A 41 -2.71 1.64 7.19
CA LEU A 41 -4.07 1.81 7.69
C LEU A 41 -4.93 0.56 7.45
N LYS A 42 -4.95 0.06 6.21
CA LYS A 42 -5.72 -1.13 5.84
C LYS A 42 -5.23 -2.40 6.53
N LEU A 43 -3.93 -2.51 6.76
CA LEU A 43 -3.35 -3.64 7.47
C LEU A 43 -3.80 -3.62 8.93
N ARG A 44 -3.75 -2.44 9.56
CA ARG A 44 -4.23 -2.22 10.93
C ARG A 44 -5.70 -2.59 11.10
N GLU A 45 -6.56 -2.23 10.15
CA GLU A 45 -7.98 -2.59 10.18
C GLU A 45 -8.24 -4.10 10.07
N LYS A 46 -7.40 -4.82 9.30
CA LYS A 46 -7.61 -6.25 9.02
C LYS A 46 -6.95 -7.19 10.01
N ALA A 47 -5.73 -6.85 10.43
CA ALA A 47 -4.86 -7.74 11.18
C ALA A 47 -4.29 -7.09 12.44
N GLY A 48 -4.73 -5.88 12.78
CA GLY A 48 -4.25 -5.16 13.96
C GLY A 48 -2.87 -4.51 13.74
N PRO A 49 -2.30 -3.91 14.80
CA PRO A 49 -0.99 -3.26 14.72
C PRO A 49 0.08 -4.31 14.41
N MET A 50 0.71 -4.19 13.24
CA MET A 50 1.86 -5.00 12.86
C MET A 50 2.99 -4.10 12.39
N ASP A 51 4.20 -4.43 12.82
CA ASP A 51 5.42 -3.73 12.43
C ASP A 51 5.99 -4.38 11.17
N ILE A 52 5.48 -3.94 10.01
CA ILE A 52 5.91 -4.42 8.71
C ILE A 52 6.45 -3.25 7.92
N PRO A 53 7.68 -3.32 7.39
CA PRO A 53 8.23 -2.28 6.56
C PRO A 53 7.41 -2.17 5.26
N ILE A 54 6.86 -0.98 5.01
CA ILE A 54 6.15 -0.68 3.77
C ILE A 54 6.87 0.47 3.09
N GLU A 55 7.66 0.13 2.08
CA GLU A 55 8.41 1.10 1.29
C GLU A 55 7.54 1.80 0.26
N GLU A 56 7.88 3.06 -0.01
CA GLU A 56 7.30 3.81 -1.12
C GLU A 56 7.87 3.31 -2.46
N SER A 57 6.98 3.17 -3.45
CA SER A 57 7.38 2.86 -4.82
C SER A 57 6.97 3.99 -5.74
N LYS A 58 7.98 4.68 -6.31
CA LYS A 58 7.77 5.68 -7.36
C LYS A 58 7.07 5.07 -8.58
N ASP A 59 7.41 3.84 -8.94
CA ASP A 59 6.81 3.13 -10.08
C ASP A 59 5.32 2.87 -9.87
N ALA A 60 4.91 2.50 -8.65
CA ALA A 60 3.49 2.32 -8.33
C ALA A 60 2.70 3.63 -8.44
N ALA A 61 3.28 4.75 -8.02
CA ALA A 61 2.69 6.07 -8.16
C ALA A 61 2.64 6.50 -9.64
N ARG A 62 3.72 6.28 -10.41
CA ARG A 62 3.79 6.57 -11.86
C ARG A 62 2.73 5.76 -12.62
N ALA A 63 2.64 4.45 -12.39
CA ALA A 63 1.65 3.60 -13.04
C ALA A 63 0.21 4.05 -12.77
N PHE A 64 -0.08 4.56 -11.56
CA PHE A 64 -1.39 5.13 -11.25
C PHE A 64 -1.67 6.41 -12.05
N ILE A 65 -0.68 7.30 -12.16
CA ILE A 65 -0.78 8.52 -12.97
C ILE A 65 -1.00 8.16 -14.44
N GLU A 66 -0.16 7.29 -15.01
CA GLU A 66 -0.25 6.89 -16.42
C GLU A 66 -1.60 6.24 -16.75
N LYS A 67 -2.15 5.45 -15.83
CA LYS A 67 -3.44 4.79 -16.03
C LYS A 67 -4.61 5.77 -16.05
N LYS A 68 -4.56 6.88 -15.29
CA LYS A 68 -5.73 7.73 -15.02
C LYS A 68 -5.61 9.18 -15.50
N TYR A 69 -4.40 9.71 -15.61
CA TYR A 69 -4.13 11.13 -15.82
C TYR A 69 -3.11 11.41 -16.95
N ARG A 70 -2.70 10.40 -17.73
CA ARG A 70 -1.68 10.53 -18.79
C ARG A 70 -1.86 11.72 -19.74
N ARG A 71 -3.10 12.08 -20.08
CA ARG A 71 -3.39 13.17 -21.03
C ARG A 71 -3.68 14.52 -20.38
N ASP A 72 -4.00 14.53 -19.09
CA ASP A 72 -4.52 15.71 -18.41
C ASP A 72 -3.55 16.26 -17.36
N LEU A 73 -2.33 15.73 -17.30
CA LEU A 73 -1.39 16.00 -16.21
C LEU A 73 -1.07 17.50 -16.02
N PRO A 74 -0.77 18.27 -17.09
CA PRO A 74 -0.40 19.68 -16.94
C PRO A 74 -1.54 20.52 -16.34
N GLU A 75 -2.78 20.25 -16.75
CA GLU A 75 -3.97 21.00 -16.31
C GLU A 75 -4.55 20.51 -14.98
N LYS A 76 -4.30 19.24 -14.61
CA LYS A 76 -4.91 18.59 -13.42
C LYS A 76 -3.88 18.24 -12.35
N ARG A 77 -2.74 18.92 -12.30
CA ARG A 77 -1.65 18.67 -11.34
C ARG A 77 -2.13 18.57 -9.89
N GLU A 78 -2.94 19.52 -9.43
CA GLU A 78 -3.50 19.50 -8.07
C GLU A 78 -4.40 18.29 -7.81
N LYS A 79 -5.21 17.90 -8.80
CA LYS A 79 -6.08 16.71 -8.70
C LYS A 79 -5.25 15.43 -8.61
N VAL A 80 -4.11 15.37 -9.30
CA VAL A 80 -3.17 14.25 -9.25
C VAL A 80 -2.52 14.17 -7.86
N ILE A 81 -2.03 15.30 -7.33
CA ILE A 81 -1.46 15.37 -5.97
C ILE A 81 -2.50 14.89 -4.95
N ALA A 82 -3.71 15.43 -4.98
CA ALA A 82 -4.77 15.03 -4.07
C ALA A 82 -5.15 13.55 -4.20
N ALA A 83 -5.11 13.00 -5.41
CA ALA A 83 -5.37 11.57 -5.64
C ALA A 83 -4.28 10.68 -5.03
N LEU A 84 -3.01 11.03 -5.20
CA LEU A 84 -1.88 10.28 -4.66
C LEU A 84 -1.80 10.38 -3.13
N LEU A 85 -2.11 11.55 -2.55
CA LEU A 85 -2.21 11.73 -1.10
C LEU A 85 -3.31 10.83 -0.50
N ARG A 86 -4.51 10.81 -1.09
CA ARG A 86 -5.58 9.88 -0.69
C ARG A 86 -5.19 8.41 -0.88
N ARG A 87 -4.21 8.14 -1.75
CA ARG A 87 -3.67 6.80 -1.97
C ARG A 87 -2.57 6.42 -0.98
N GLY A 88 -2.10 7.36 -0.17
CA GLY A 88 -1.17 7.14 0.93
C GLY A 88 0.30 7.38 0.61
N PHE A 89 0.61 8.01 -0.53
CA PHE A 89 1.98 8.43 -0.87
C PHE A 89 2.37 9.72 -0.14
N SER A 90 3.66 9.87 0.15
CA SER A 90 4.23 11.08 0.71
C SER A 90 4.20 12.25 -0.26
N TYR A 91 4.11 13.46 0.30
CA TYR A 91 4.18 14.68 -0.51
C TYR A 91 5.54 14.81 -1.20
N ASP A 92 6.64 14.44 -0.52
CA ASP A 92 8.00 14.51 -1.07
C ASP A 92 8.15 13.63 -2.31
N LEU A 93 7.69 12.37 -2.25
CA LEU A 93 7.68 11.49 -3.41
C LEU A 93 6.83 12.05 -4.55
N ILE A 94 5.64 12.56 -4.23
CA ILE A 94 4.73 13.14 -5.24
C ILE A 94 5.40 14.33 -5.92
N LYS A 95 6.06 15.20 -5.16
CA LYS A 95 6.75 16.38 -5.69
C LYS A 95 7.86 15.97 -6.65
N THR A 96 8.76 15.07 -6.22
CA THR A 96 9.84 14.56 -7.08
C THR A 96 9.29 13.87 -8.32
N LEU A 97 8.23 13.07 -8.18
CA LEU A 97 7.62 12.37 -9.31
C LEU A 97 7.04 13.33 -10.34
N LEU A 98 6.42 14.42 -9.91
CA LEU A 98 5.86 15.42 -10.83
C LEU A 98 6.95 16.26 -11.50
N GLU A 99 8.06 16.52 -10.81
CA GLU A 99 9.25 17.14 -11.40
C GLU A 99 9.89 16.22 -12.47
N ASP A 100 9.92 14.90 -12.24
CA ASP A 100 10.43 13.93 -13.22
C ASP A 100 9.54 13.78 -14.48
N ILE A 101 8.25 14.16 -14.42
CA ILE A 101 7.28 13.99 -15.52
C ILE A 101 7.04 15.30 -16.30
N THR A 102 7.30 16.47 -15.70
CA THR A 102 7.08 17.79 -16.32
C THR A 102 8.28 18.21 -17.15
#